data_AF-A0A5B6VBV7-F1
#
_entry.id   AF-A0A5B6VBV7-F1
#
_cell.length_a   1.000
_cell.length_b   1.000
_cell.length_c   1.000
_cell.angle_alpha   90.00
_cell.angle_beta   90.00
_cell.angle_gamma   90.00
#
_symmetry.space_group_name_H-M   'P 1'
#
loop_
_entity.id
_entity.type
_entity.pdbx_description
1 polymer ?
#
loop_
_entity_poly.entity_id
_entity_poly.type
_entity_poly.pdbx_seq_one_letter_code
_entity_poly.pdbx_strand_id
1 'polypeptide(L)'
;MTARSSITRVKEKQQTDEVLKGKLQLVSKDGPAEFSMNEEGLLCFRGKVCMPKDPELRSRILYEAHGGTYAMHPGGSKMFRDLRDQFWWPRLKQ
;
A
#
# COMPACT_ATOMS: atom_id res chain seq x y z
N MET A 1 -2.38 -15.07 -13.00
CA MET A 1 -2.20 -13.64 -12.72
C MET A 1 -1.25 -13.54 -11.53
N THR A 2 -0.07 -12.97 -11.72
CA THR A 2 1.05 -13.00 -10.75
C THR A 2 1.10 -11.71 -9.94
N ALA A 3 1.61 -11.77 -8.70
CA ALA A 3 1.70 -10.68 -7.72
C ALA A 3 2.27 -9.34 -8.25
N ARG A 4 3.03 -9.35 -9.35
CA ARG A 4 3.48 -8.15 -10.07
C ARG A 4 2.32 -7.25 -10.54
N SER A 5 1.16 -7.81 -10.84
CA SER A 5 -0.01 -7.03 -11.30
C SER A 5 -0.55 -6.07 -10.24
N SER A 6 -0.44 -6.43 -8.96
CA SER A 6 -0.94 -5.58 -7.86
C SER A 6 0.01 -4.43 -7.55
N ILE A 7 1.32 -4.67 -7.58
CA ILE A 7 2.35 -3.65 -7.30
C ILE A 7 2.27 -2.49 -8.30
N THR A 8 2.15 -2.80 -9.59
CA THR A 8 1.98 -1.78 -10.64
C THR A 8 0.75 -0.90 -10.37
N ARG A 9 -0.37 -1.53 -9.99
CA ARG A 9 -1.63 -0.81 -9.72
C ARG A 9 -1.56 0.03 -8.44
N VAL A 10 -0.81 -0.41 -7.42
CA VAL A 10 -0.48 0.43 -6.25
C VAL A 10 0.32 1.65 -6.68
N LYS A 11 1.37 1.47 -7.49
CA LYS A 11 2.22 2.55 -7.97
C LYS A 11 1.45 3.59 -8.79
N GLU A 12 0.59 3.16 -9.69
CA GLU A 12 -0.30 4.04 -10.45
C GLU A 12 -1.22 4.82 -9.52
N LYS A 13 -1.85 4.12 -8.57
CA LYS A 13 -2.79 4.74 -7.64
C LYS A 13 -2.11 5.71 -6.66
N GLN A 14 -0.88 5.44 -6.25
CA GLN A 14 -0.05 6.36 -5.46
C GLN A 14 0.22 7.68 -6.19
N GLN A 15 0.38 7.65 -7.52
CA GLN A 15 0.60 8.86 -8.33
C GLN A 15 -0.69 9.66 -8.56
N THR A 16 -1.85 8.99 -8.52
CA THR A 16 -3.17 9.65 -8.67
C THR A 16 -3.81 10.08 -7.35
N ASP A 17 -3.35 9.52 -6.21
CA ASP A 17 -3.84 9.89 -4.89
C ASP A 17 -3.19 11.20 -4.48
N GLU A 18 -3.95 12.29 -4.44
CA GLU A 18 -3.44 13.65 -4.16
C GLU A 18 -2.63 13.73 -2.86
N VAL A 19 -2.98 12.94 -1.84
CA VAL A 19 -2.24 12.89 -0.56
C VAL A 19 -0.88 12.23 -0.75
N LEU A 20 -0.83 11.12 -1.50
CA LEU A 20 0.41 10.38 -1.73
C LEU A 20 1.30 11.07 -2.78
N LYS A 21 0.70 11.72 -3.78
CA LYS A 21 1.38 12.53 -4.78
C LYS A 21 2.07 13.75 -4.17
N GLY A 22 1.44 14.42 -3.20
CA GLY A 22 2.07 15.49 -2.44
C GLY A 22 3.31 15.00 -1.68
N LYS A 23 3.26 13.79 -1.13
CA LYS A 23 4.37 13.16 -0.41
C LYS A 23 5.48 12.66 -1.33
N LEU A 24 5.14 12.13 -2.51
CA LEU A 24 6.11 11.76 -3.54
C LEU A 24 6.96 12.96 -3.95
N GLN A 25 6.33 14.12 -4.19
CA GLN A 25 7.04 15.35 -4.52
C GLN A 25 7.94 15.84 -3.37
N LEU A 26 7.56 15.57 -2.12
CA LEU A 26 8.36 15.93 -0.95
C LEU A 26 9.60 15.03 -0.84
N VAL A 27 9.47 13.71 -1.06
CA VAL A 27 10.61 12.77 -1.07
C VAL A 27 11.66 13.17 -2.09
N SER A 28 11.25 13.65 -3.28
CA SER A 28 12.18 14.09 -4.33
C SER A 28 12.91 15.41 -4.04
N LYS A 29 12.55 16.15 -2.98
CA LYS A 29 13.09 17.47 -2.64
C LYS A 29 13.86 17.48 -1.32
N ASP A 30 14.57 16.39 -0.99
CA ASP A 30 15.17 16.17 0.35
C ASP A 30 14.12 16.15 1.46
N GLY A 31 13.02 15.43 1.21
CA GLY A 31 11.90 15.29 2.13
C GLY A 31 12.25 14.65 3.48
N PRO A 32 11.32 14.66 4.43
CA PRO A 32 11.55 14.12 5.77
C PRO A 32 11.95 12.64 5.67
N ALA A 33 12.98 12.27 6.45
CA ALA A 33 13.60 10.93 6.50
C ALA A 33 12.63 9.76 6.73
N GLU A 34 11.36 10.05 7.01
CA GLU A 34 10.32 9.07 7.23
C GLU A 34 9.68 8.54 5.93
N PHE A 35 9.71 9.30 4.83
CA PHE A 35 9.20 8.84 3.53
C PHE A 35 10.37 8.48 2.61
N SER A 36 10.26 7.33 1.95
CA SER A 36 11.26 6.84 1.01
C SER A 36 10.61 6.13 -0.16
N MET A 37 11.40 5.82 -1.19
CA MET A 37 10.97 5.00 -2.31
C MET A 37 11.68 3.64 -2.20
N ASN A 38 10.94 2.53 -2.36
CA ASN A 38 11.55 1.20 -2.41
C ASN A 38 12.12 0.89 -3.81
N GLU A 39 12.77 -0.27 -3.96
CA GLU A 39 13.35 -0.73 -5.23
C GLU A 39 12.32 -0.90 -6.36
N GLU A 40 11.04 -1.08 -6.03
CA GLU A 40 9.94 -1.21 -6.99
C GLU A 40 9.35 0.16 -7.40
N GLY A 41 9.85 1.25 -6.80
CA GLY A 41 9.37 2.61 -7.02
C GLY A 41 8.05 2.91 -6.31
N LEU A 42 7.72 2.20 -5.23
CA LEU A 42 6.60 2.46 -4.35
C LEU A 42 6.98 3.44 -3.26
N LEU A 43 6.06 4.35 -2.92
CA LEU A 43 6.20 5.22 -1.76
C LEU A 43 6.06 4.41 -0.47
N CYS A 44 7.04 4.55 0.41
CA CYS A 44 7.10 3.93 1.73
C CYS A 44 7.13 4.99 2.83
N PHE A 45 6.51 4.69 3.97
CA PHE A 45 6.62 5.46 5.20
C PHE A 45 7.19 4.57 6.29
N ARG A 46 8.38 4.93 6.81
CA ARG A 46 9.13 4.16 7.82
C ARG A 46 9.27 2.67 7.46
N GLY A 47 9.59 2.40 6.19
CA GLY A 47 9.75 1.04 5.65
C GLY A 47 8.44 0.31 5.30
N LYS A 48 7.28 0.93 5.46
CA LYS A 48 5.97 0.35 5.11
C LYS A 48 5.40 0.96 3.84
N VAL A 49 4.84 0.15 2.94
CA VAL A 49 4.28 0.65 1.67
C VAL A 49 3.04 1.53 1.94
N CYS A 50 3.00 2.73 1.38
CA CYS A 50 1.87 3.64 1.52
C CYS A 50 0.70 3.16 0.67
N MET A 51 -0.37 2.66 1.29
CA MET A 51 -1.50 2.14 0.53
C MET A 51 -2.44 3.28 0.09
N PRO A 52 -2.79 3.38 -1.22
CA PRO A 52 -3.72 4.39 -1.72
C PRO A 52 -5.13 4.22 -1.14
N LYS A 53 -5.94 5.28 -1.21
CA LYS A 53 -7.34 5.28 -0.77
C LYS A 53 -8.29 4.61 -1.78
N ASP A 54 -7.97 3.40 -2.21
CA ASP A 54 -8.77 2.60 -3.15
C ASP A 54 -9.22 1.28 -2.48
N PRO A 55 -10.50 1.14 -2.09
CA PRO A 55 -11.00 -0.06 -1.42
C PRO A 55 -10.95 -1.32 -2.30
N GLU A 56 -11.13 -1.19 -3.61
CA GLU A 56 -11.08 -2.33 -4.53
C GLU A 56 -9.66 -2.87 -4.66
N LEU A 57 -8.69 -1.97 -4.83
CA LEU A 57 -7.28 -2.33 -4.89
C LEU A 57 -6.81 -3.01 -3.59
N ARG A 58 -7.26 -2.50 -2.43
CA ARG A 58 -6.98 -3.12 -1.14
C ARG A 58 -7.53 -4.54 -1.07
N SER A 59 -8.78 -4.74 -1.49
CA SER A 59 -9.41 -6.06 -1.50
C SER A 59 -8.71 -7.02 -2.44
N ARG A 60 -8.20 -6.53 -3.57
CA ARG A 60 -7.47 -7.35 -4.55
C ARG A 60 -6.08 -7.75 -4.06
N ILE A 61 -5.32 -6.83 -3.48
CA ILE A 61 -4.02 -7.14 -2.86
C ILE A 61 -4.19 -8.17 -1.75
N LEU A 62 -5.25 -8.03 -0.95
CA LEU A 62 -5.60 -8.98 0.09
C LEU A 62 -5.89 -10.39 -0.49
N TYR A 63 -6.64 -10.44 -1.59
CA TYR A 63 -6.95 -11.70 -2.28
C TYR A 63 -5.69 -12.37 -2.87
N GLU A 64 -4.81 -11.58 -3.49
CA GLU A 64 -3.59 -12.07 -4.11
C GLU A 64 -2.53 -12.51 -3.08
N ALA A 65 -2.33 -11.75 -1.99
CA ALA A 65 -1.36 -12.06 -0.94
C ALA A 65 -1.67 -13.38 -0.19
N HIS A 66 -2.94 -13.80 -0.16
CA HIS A 66 -3.37 -15.06 0.46
C HIS A 66 -3.64 -16.19 -0.55
N GLY A 67 -3.26 -16.02 -1.82
CA GLY A 67 -3.21 -17.11 -2.79
C GLY A 67 -4.55 -17.79 -3.09
N GLY A 68 -5.66 -17.05 -3.06
CA GLY A 68 -6.98 -17.56 -3.46
C GLY A 68 -7.59 -18.63 -2.54
N THR A 69 -7.02 -18.92 -1.38
CA THR A 69 -7.60 -19.89 -0.43
C THR A 69 -8.57 -19.22 0.54
N TYR A 70 -9.76 -18.93 0.05
CA TYR A 70 -10.96 -18.93 0.90
C TYR A 70 -11.38 -20.38 1.18
N ALA A 71 -10.48 -21.21 1.68
CA ALA A 71 -10.81 -22.55 2.15
C ALA A 71 -10.71 -22.55 3.67
N MET A 72 -11.80 -22.09 4.31
CA MET A 72 -12.13 -22.34 5.71
C MET A 72 -11.43 -21.43 6.76
N HIS A 73 -11.92 -20.19 6.86
CA HIS A 73 -11.77 -19.25 7.99
C HIS A 73 -10.38 -19.04 8.65
N PRO A 74 -9.87 -17.81 8.53
CA PRO A 74 -9.28 -17.10 9.66
C PRO A 74 -9.97 -15.73 9.81
N GLY A 75 -10.46 -15.40 11.01
CA GLY A 75 -11.18 -14.14 11.25
C GLY A 75 -10.48 -12.93 10.65
N GLY A 76 -11.24 -12.05 9.99
CA GLY A 76 -10.72 -10.89 9.23
C GLY A 76 -9.79 -9.96 10.03
N SER A 77 -9.78 -10.08 11.36
CA SER A 77 -8.85 -9.42 12.28
C SER A 77 -7.38 -9.82 12.09
N LYS A 78 -7.07 -11.09 11.76
CA LYS A 78 -5.68 -11.53 11.54
C LYS A 78 -5.13 -11.00 10.20
N MET A 79 -5.97 -11.03 9.17
CA MET A 79 -5.65 -10.53 7.83
C MET A 79 -5.39 -9.02 7.81
N PHE A 80 -6.23 -8.24 8.49
CA PHE A 80 -6.03 -6.80 8.58
C PHE A 80 -4.78 -6.43 9.40
N ARG A 81 -4.43 -7.24 10.41
CA ARG A 81 -3.23 -7.02 11.24
C ARG A 81 -1.95 -7.20 10.42
N ASP A 82 -1.81 -8.31 9.70
CA ASP A 82 -0.60 -8.60 8.93
C ASP A 82 -0.39 -7.57 7.78
N LEU A 83 -1.50 -7.07 7.20
CA LEU A 83 -1.45 -5.93 6.27
C LEU A 83 -1.11 -4.60 6.95
N ARG A 84 -1.56 -4.35 8.17
CA ARG A 84 -1.20 -3.12 8.92
C ARG A 84 0.28 -3.08 9.30
N ASP A 85 0.92 -4.23 9.36
CA ASP A 85 2.36 -4.33 9.61
C ASP A 85 3.18 -4.02 8.36
N GLN A 86 2.72 -4.42 7.17
CA GLN A 86 3.42 -4.15 5.90
C GLN A 86 3.01 -2.84 5.22
N PHE A 87 1.78 -2.38 5.43
CA PHE A 87 1.22 -1.21 4.77
C PHE A 87 0.95 -0.08 5.74
N TRP A 88 1.32 1.14 5.32
CA TRP A 88 0.96 2.36 5.99
C TRP A 88 -0.30 2.96 5.36
N TRP A 89 -1.27 3.30 6.21
CA TRP A 89 -2.54 3.88 5.80
C TRP A 89 -2.51 5.37 6.10
N PRO A 90 -2.65 6.26 5.10
CA PRO A 90 -2.96 7.65 5.38
C PRO A 90 -4.30 7.70 6.11
N ARG A 91 -4.26 8.01 7.40
CA ARG A 91 -5.46 8.43 8.10
C ARG A 91 -5.89 9.74 7.46
N LEU A 92 -7.06 9.76 6.84
CA LEU A 92 -7.79 11.01 6.62
C LEU A 92 -8.17 11.55 7.99
N LYS A 93 -7.32 12.41 8.51
CA LYS A 93 -7.69 13.41 9.50
C LYS A 93 -7.06 14.72 9.06
N GLN A 94 -7.87 15.55 8.42
CA GLN A 94 -8.31 16.80 9.03
C GLN A 94 -9.77 16.98 8.67
#